data_AF-A0A125Q4W6-F1
#
_entry.id   AF-A0A125Q4W6-F1
#
_cell.length_a   1.000
_cell.length_b   1.000
_cell.length_c   1.000
_cell.angle_alpha   90.00
_cell.angle_beta   90.00
_cell.angle_gamma   90.00
#
_symmetry.space_group_name_H-M   'P 1'
#
loop_
_entity.id
_entity.type
_entity.pdbx_description
1 polymer ?
#
loop_
_entity_poly.entity_id
_entity_poly.type
_entity_poly.pdbx_seq_one_letter_code
_entity_poly.pdbx_strand_id
1 'polypeptide(L)'
;DVSSLEPGMSLTAKWRGKPIFIRNRTPEEVKAADEVPLSDLKDPVARNANLPSDAQATGVDRSAGKDKENWIVMIGSCTHLGCIPLGQAGEYNGWFCPCHGSVYDTAGRIRKGPAPQNLAIPTYSFVSDKVIKIG
;
A
#
# COMPACT_ATOMS: atom_id res chain seq x y z
N ASP A 1 -14.94 -9.19 -1.10
CA ASP A 1 -15.01 -9.90 0.18
C ASP A 1 -13.58 -10.22 0.62
N VAL A 2 -13.25 -9.96 1.87
CA VAL A 2 -11.92 -10.19 2.48
C VAL A 2 -12.00 -11.08 3.73
N SER A 3 -13.10 -11.81 3.90
CA SER A 3 -13.36 -12.68 5.07
C SER A 3 -12.29 -13.74 5.30
N SER A 4 -11.68 -14.25 4.23
CA SER A 4 -10.62 -15.28 4.28
C SER A 4 -9.20 -14.75 4.47
N LEU A 5 -9.01 -13.42 4.53
CA LEU A 5 -7.68 -12.84 4.67
C LEU A 5 -7.29 -12.72 6.14
N GLU A 6 -6.49 -13.68 6.59
CA GLU A 6 -5.80 -13.62 7.89
C GLU A 6 -4.63 -12.62 7.87
N PRO A 7 -4.14 -12.17 9.04
CA PRO A 7 -2.95 -11.33 9.10
C PRO A 7 -1.77 -11.92 8.33
N GLY A 8 -1.12 -11.11 7.50
CA GLY A 8 -0.05 -11.50 6.60
C GLY A 8 -0.51 -12.00 5.22
N MET A 9 -1.82 -12.19 4.99
CA MET A 9 -2.35 -12.60 3.69
C MET A 9 -2.63 -11.42 2.76
N SER A 10 -2.53 -11.70 1.46
CA SER A 10 -2.80 -10.75 0.38
C SER A 10 -3.82 -11.33 -0.60
N LEU A 11 -4.71 -10.48 -1.10
CA LEU A 11 -5.53 -10.73 -2.27
C LEU A 11 -5.11 -9.76 -3.38
N THR A 12 -4.99 -10.27 -4.61
CA THR A 12 -4.85 -9.43 -5.79
C THR A 12 -6.09 -9.57 -6.65
N ALA A 13 -6.77 -8.46 -6.91
CA ALA A 13 -7.95 -8.39 -7.77
C ALA A 13 -7.69 -7.51 -8.99
N LYS A 14 -8.47 -7.66 -10.07
CA LYS A 14 -8.41 -6.79 -11.25
C LYS A 14 -9.45 -5.68 -11.13
N TRP A 15 -9.04 -4.41 -11.27
CA TRP A 15 -9.92 -3.25 -11.27
C TRP A 15 -9.47 -2.25 -12.34
N ARG A 16 -10.39 -1.83 -13.22
CA ARG A 16 -10.10 -0.92 -14.35
C ARG A 16 -8.84 -1.28 -15.15
N GLY A 17 -8.64 -2.58 -15.39
CA GLY A 17 -7.50 -3.10 -16.15
C GLY A 17 -6.17 -3.17 -15.38
N LYS A 18 -6.11 -2.73 -14.12
CA LYS A 18 -4.92 -2.79 -13.26
C LYS A 18 -5.13 -3.75 -12.08
N PRO A 19 -4.06 -4.35 -11.52
CA PRO A 19 -4.17 -5.09 -10.26
C PRO A 19 -4.41 -4.13 -9.09
N ILE A 20 -5.22 -4.55 -8.13
CA ILE A 20 -5.35 -3.97 -6.81
C ILE A 20 -4.85 -4.98 -5.80
N PHE A 21 -3.89 -4.56 -4.98
CA PHE A 21 -3.44 -5.30 -3.82
C PHE A 21 -4.32 -4.93 -2.63
N ILE A 22 -4.87 -5.95 -1.98
CA ILE A 22 -5.57 -5.85 -0.71
C ILE A 22 -4.80 -6.71 0.27
N ARG A 23 -4.23 -6.11 1.31
CA ARG A 23 -3.43 -6.83 2.30
C ARG A 23 -3.97 -6.60 3.69
N ASN A 24 -4.13 -7.70 4.43
CA ASN A 24 -4.28 -7.68 5.88
C ASN A 24 -2.88 -7.81 6.47
N ARG A 25 -2.29 -6.69 6.91
CA ARG A 25 -0.92 -6.65 7.45
C ARG A 25 -0.84 -7.30 8.82
N THR A 26 0.29 -7.90 9.15
CA THR A 26 0.58 -8.33 10.53
C THR A 26 0.80 -7.12 11.45
N PRO A 27 0.70 -7.29 12.78
CA PRO A 27 1.05 -6.23 13.73
C PRO A 27 2.47 -5.70 13.54
N GLU A 28 3.43 -6.56 13.20
CA GLU A 28 4.82 -6.19 12.94
C GLU A 28 4.95 -5.32 11.69
N GLU A 29 4.19 -5.62 10.64
CA GLU A 29 4.18 -4.82 9.41
C GLU A 29 3.54 -3.44 9.61
N VAL A 30 2.51 -3.35 10.45
CA VAL A 30 1.90 -2.08 10.86
C VAL A 30 2.91 -1.26 11.65
N LYS A 31 3.50 -1.85 12.70
CA LYS A 31 4.53 -1.21 13.52
C LYS A 31 5.72 -0.73 12.69
N ALA A 32 6.23 -1.57 11.79
CA ALA A 32 7.33 -1.22 10.90
C ALA A 32 6.99 -0.03 9.97
N ALA A 33 5.72 0.16 9.61
CA ALA A 33 5.30 1.33 8.83
C ALA A 33 5.25 2.60 9.69
N ASP A 34 4.76 2.49 10.93
CA ASP A 34 4.60 3.59 11.88
C ASP A 34 5.94 4.14 12.40
N GLU A 35 6.96 3.28 12.50
CA GLU A 35 8.29 3.67 12.97
C GLU A 35 9.14 4.42 11.92
N VAL A 36 8.67 4.53 10.67
CA VAL A 36 9.42 5.25 9.62
C VAL A 36 9.20 6.77 9.72
N PRO A 37 10.25 7.57 9.97
CA PRO A 37 10.14 9.02 9.94
C PRO A 37 9.74 9.53 8.55
N LEU A 38 8.85 10.51 8.48
CA LEU A 38 8.45 11.11 7.20
C LEU A 38 9.62 11.72 6.41
N SER A 39 10.66 12.18 7.11
CA SER A 39 11.90 12.70 6.51
C SER A 39 12.69 11.66 5.73
N ASP A 40 12.49 10.38 6.03
CA ASP A 40 13.22 9.26 5.42
C ASP A 40 12.50 8.71 4.18
N LEU A 41 11.32 9.26 3.87
CA LEU A 41 10.52 8.87 2.72
C LEU A 41 10.92 9.67 1.50
N LYS A 42 11.13 8.97 0.38
CA LYS A 42 11.36 9.61 -0.93
C LYS A 42 10.11 10.37 -1.40
N ASP A 43 8.92 9.89 -1.05
CA ASP A 43 7.63 10.54 -1.30
C ASP A 43 6.87 10.69 0.03
N PRO A 44 6.86 11.87 0.67
CA PRO A 44 6.20 12.08 1.95
C PRO A 44 4.68 12.24 1.82
N VAL A 45 4.11 12.13 0.61
CA VAL A 45 2.67 12.31 0.35
C VAL A 45 1.94 10.96 0.37
N ALA A 46 0.78 10.91 1.00
CA ALA A 46 0.00 9.69 1.20
C ALA A 46 -0.45 9.02 -0.09
N ARG A 47 -0.58 9.75 -1.21
CA ARG A 47 -1.13 9.24 -2.48
C ARG A 47 -2.46 8.48 -2.28
N ASN A 48 -3.29 8.97 -1.36
CA ASN A 48 -4.55 8.38 -0.96
C ASN A 48 -5.72 9.21 -1.46
N ALA A 49 -6.46 8.68 -2.43
CA ALA A 49 -7.59 9.38 -3.04
C ALA A 49 -8.79 9.60 -2.10
N ASN A 50 -8.76 9.03 -0.89
CA ASN A 50 -9.78 9.22 0.14
C ASN A 50 -9.44 10.37 1.11
N LEU A 51 -8.24 10.96 0.99
CA LEU A 51 -7.73 12.01 1.87
C LEU A 51 -7.42 13.29 1.05
N PRO A 52 -7.20 14.44 1.70
CA PRO A 52 -6.63 15.62 1.05
C PRO A 52 -5.35 15.29 0.27
N SER A 53 -5.11 16.01 -0.84
CA SER A 53 -4.00 15.72 -1.75
C SER A 53 -2.61 15.87 -1.13
N ASP A 54 -2.52 16.62 -0.04
CA ASP A 54 -1.32 16.94 0.74
C ASP A 54 -1.20 16.12 2.04
N ALA A 55 -2.10 15.16 2.27
CA ALA A 55 -2.01 14.24 3.40
C ALA A 55 -0.64 13.54 3.42
N GLN A 56 -0.06 13.38 4.60
CA GLN A 56 1.28 12.84 4.78
C GLN A 56 1.28 11.31 4.69
N ALA A 57 2.38 10.70 4.25
CA ALA A 57 2.51 9.24 4.10
C ALA A 57 2.74 8.51 5.44
N THR A 58 1.96 8.85 6.47
CA THR A 58 1.94 8.15 7.75
C THR A 58 1.40 6.73 7.60
N GLY A 59 1.67 5.83 8.56
CA GLY A 59 1.16 4.46 8.49
C GLY A 59 -0.37 4.38 8.45
N VAL A 60 -1.05 5.27 9.20
CA VAL A 60 -2.52 5.37 9.21
C VAL A 60 -3.07 5.97 7.92
N ASP A 61 -2.48 7.03 7.37
CA ASP A 61 -2.96 7.68 6.13
C ASP A 61 -2.73 6.80 4.88
N ARG A 62 -1.83 5.81 5.00
CA ARG A 62 -1.59 4.78 3.98
C ARG A 62 -2.47 3.52 4.16
N SER A 63 -3.31 3.49 5.18
CA SER A 63 -4.19 2.35 5.53
C SER A 63 -5.67 2.66 5.30
N ALA A 64 -6.55 1.79 5.82
CA ALA A 64 -8.00 2.01 5.88
C ALA A 64 -8.44 2.97 6.98
N GLY A 65 -7.49 3.61 7.66
CA GLY A 65 -7.73 4.61 8.68
C GLY A 65 -7.68 4.02 10.08
N LYS A 66 -8.05 4.86 11.05
CA LYS A 66 -8.04 4.52 12.48
C LYS A 66 -8.86 3.25 12.76
N ASP A 67 -8.32 2.38 13.60
CA ASP A 67 -8.90 1.08 14.00
C ASP A 67 -8.91 0.01 12.87
N LYS A 68 -8.38 0.35 11.68
CA LYS A 68 -8.22 -0.55 10.53
C LYS A 68 -6.84 -0.39 9.88
N GLU A 69 -5.83 -0.05 10.68
CA GLU A 69 -4.46 0.23 10.24
C GLU A 69 -3.84 -0.98 9.53
N ASN A 70 -4.20 -2.19 9.95
CA ASN A 70 -3.74 -3.42 9.30
C ASN A 70 -4.17 -3.52 7.82
N TRP A 71 -5.26 -2.87 7.42
CA TRP A 71 -5.77 -2.96 6.05
C TRP A 71 -5.13 -1.92 5.14
N ILE A 72 -4.56 -2.38 4.03
CA ILE A 72 -4.09 -1.50 2.96
C ILE A 72 -4.70 -1.95 1.62
N VAL A 73 -5.06 -0.96 0.79
CA VAL A 73 -5.64 -1.18 -0.53
C VAL A 73 -4.91 -0.29 -1.52
N MET A 74 -4.15 -0.88 -2.45
CA MET A 74 -3.26 -0.13 -3.33
C MET A 74 -3.36 -0.60 -4.78
N ILE A 75 -3.21 0.32 -5.72
CA ILE A 75 -3.05 -0.02 -7.13
C ILE A 75 -1.67 -0.66 -7.30
N GLY A 76 -1.64 -1.93 -7.70
CA GLY A 76 -0.43 -2.74 -7.90
C GLY A 76 0.32 -2.38 -9.20
N SER A 77 0.47 -1.10 -9.47
CA SER A 77 1.12 -0.54 -10.65
C SER A 77 2.29 0.32 -10.16
N CYS A 78 3.51 -0.17 -10.36
CA CYS A 78 4.72 0.56 -10.01
C CYS A 78 4.69 1.97 -10.63
N THR A 79 5.01 2.98 -9.83
CA THR A 79 4.92 4.39 -10.24
C THR A 79 6.06 4.83 -11.16
N HIS A 80 7.04 3.96 -11.41
CA HIS A 80 8.04 4.18 -12.45
C HIS A 80 7.40 4.06 -13.84
N LEU A 81 7.13 2.83 -14.30
CA LEU A 81 6.64 2.54 -15.66
C LEU A 81 5.55 1.46 -15.68
N GLY A 82 4.82 1.26 -14.57
CA GLY A 82 3.58 0.48 -14.57
C GLY A 82 3.69 -1.04 -14.38
N CYS A 83 4.89 -1.61 -14.26
CA CYS A 83 5.06 -3.02 -13.90
C CYS A 83 4.34 -3.37 -12.59
N ILE A 84 3.98 -4.64 -12.41
CA ILE A 84 3.34 -5.14 -11.18
C ILE A 84 4.44 -5.48 -10.15
N PRO A 85 4.52 -4.81 -8.99
CA PRO A 85 5.47 -5.18 -7.94
C PRO A 85 5.12 -6.52 -7.30
N LEU A 86 6.14 -7.31 -6.97
CA LEU A 86 6.02 -8.55 -6.20
C LEU A 86 5.84 -8.20 -4.72
N GLY A 87 4.85 -8.79 -4.04
CA GLY A 87 4.63 -8.59 -2.61
C GLY A 87 5.56 -9.42 -1.73
N GLN A 88 5.64 -9.05 -0.45
CA GLN A 88 6.47 -9.70 0.59
C GLN A 88 7.93 -9.84 0.12
N ALA A 89 8.44 -8.82 -0.55
CA ALA A 89 9.72 -8.86 -1.24
C ALA A 89 10.48 -7.54 -1.11
N GLY A 90 11.79 -7.60 -1.36
CA GLY A 90 12.70 -6.47 -1.30
C GLY A 90 13.17 -6.15 0.12
N GLU A 91 14.05 -5.15 0.21
CA GLU A 91 14.80 -4.77 1.42
C GLU A 91 13.91 -4.43 2.64
N TYR A 92 12.68 -3.97 2.40
CA TYR A 92 11.73 -3.55 3.44
C TYR A 92 10.55 -4.53 3.62
N ASN A 93 10.64 -5.75 3.06
CA ASN A 93 9.59 -6.79 3.12
C ASN A 93 8.19 -6.33 2.65
N GLY A 94 8.12 -5.25 1.87
CA GLY A 94 6.89 -4.71 1.29
C GLY A 94 6.70 -5.22 -0.12
N TRP A 95 7.08 -4.40 -1.11
CA TRP A 95 7.02 -4.77 -2.52
C TRP A 95 8.31 -4.50 -3.26
N PHE A 96 8.64 -5.39 -4.20
CA PHE A 96 9.78 -5.25 -5.10
C PHE A 96 9.33 -5.22 -6.56
N CYS A 97 9.70 -4.18 -7.30
CA CYS A 97 9.44 -4.10 -8.74
C CYS A 97 10.68 -4.60 -9.52
N PRO A 98 10.63 -5.80 -10.13
CA PRO A 98 11.80 -6.42 -10.76
C PRO A 98 12.24 -5.73 -12.05
N CYS A 99 11.38 -4.93 -12.68
CA CYS A 99 11.70 -4.29 -13.96
C CYS A 99 12.91 -3.35 -13.87
N HIS A 100 13.00 -2.57 -12.78
CA HIS A 100 14.06 -1.56 -12.61
C HIS A 100 14.48 -1.39 -11.14
N GLY A 101 14.18 -2.36 -10.28
CA GLY A 101 14.66 -2.40 -8.90
C GLY A 101 14.05 -1.37 -7.94
N SER A 102 12.79 -0.98 -8.13
CA SER A 102 12.11 -0.13 -7.13
C SER A 102 11.67 -0.95 -5.92
N VAL A 103 11.90 -0.45 -4.71
CA VAL A 103 11.56 -1.12 -3.45
C VAL A 103 10.59 -0.27 -2.66
N TYR A 104 9.49 -0.88 -2.23
CA TYR A 104 8.46 -0.27 -1.39
C TYR A 104 8.41 -0.95 -0.03
N ASP A 105 8.09 -0.21 1.02
CA ASP A 105 7.91 -0.75 2.38
C ASP A 105 6.53 -1.38 2.60
N THR A 106 6.25 -1.81 3.84
CA THR A 106 5.01 -2.49 4.23
C THR A 106 3.75 -1.61 4.10
N ALA A 107 3.88 -0.30 3.91
CA ALA A 107 2.79 0.63 3.59
C ALA A 107 2.75 1.02 2.10
N GLY A 108 3.52 0.32 1.26
CA GLY A 108 3.66 0.58 -0.16
C GLY A 108 4.29 1.93 -0.48
N ARG A 109 5.09 2.47 0.45
CA ARG A 109 5.81 3.73 0.25
C ARG A 109 7.13 3.47 -0.44
N ILE A 110 7.48 4.29 -1.43
CA ILE A 110 8.72 4.12 -2.19
C ILE A 110 9.92 4.46 -1.31
N ARG A 111 10.85 3.52 -1.21
CA ARG A 111 12.07 3.66 -0.40
C ARG A 111 13.34 3.75 -1.24
N LYS A 112 13.37 3.05 -2.38
CA LYS A 112 14.56 2.96 -3.23
C LYS A 112 14.21 2.74 -4.70
N GLY A 113 15.11 3.15 -5.58
CA GLY A 113 15.02 2.93 -7.02
C GLY A 113 14.33 4.07 -7.78
N PRO A 114 14.03 3.87 -9.08
CA PRO A 114 13.62 4.95 -9.99
C PRO A 114 12.17 5.40 -9.82
N ALA A 115 11.28 4.58 -9.23
CA ALA A 115 9.90 4.99 -8.96
C ALA A 115 9.86 6.30 -8.17
N PRO A 116 9.10 7.33 -8.61
CA PRO A 116 9.11 8.64 -7.97
C PRO A 116 8.13 8.75 -6.80
N GLN A 117 7.14 7.86 -6.71
CA GLN A 117 5.99 8.01 -5.81
C GLN A 117 5.60 6.70 -5.11
N ASN A 118 4.89 6.83 -3.98
CA ASN A 118 4.24 5.73 -3.28
C ASN A 118 3.19 5.04 -4.18
N LEU A 119 2.90 3.75 -3.96
CA LEU A 119 1.82 3.08 -4.69
C LEU A 119 0.50 3.79 -4.42
N ALA A 120 -0.22 4.18 -5.48
CA ALA A 120 -1.45 4.93 -5.34
C ALA A 120 -2.53 4.10 -4.62
N ILE A 121 -3.28 4.74 -3.73
CA ILE A 121 -4.44 4.17 -3.06
C ILE A 121 -5.70 4.69 -3.80
N PRO A 122 -6.57 3.81 -4.35
CA PRO A 122 -7.78 4.22 -5.05
C PRO A 122 -8.81 4.76 -4.06
N THR A 123 -9.94 5.30 -4.55
CA THR A 123 -11.10 5.50 -3.68
C THR A 123 -11.64 4.14 -3.22
N TYR A 124 -11.85 3.96 -1.93
CA TYR A 124 -12.43 2.74 -1.39
C TYR A 124 -13.05 2.99 -0.01
N SER A 125 -13.93 2.08 0.39
CA SER A 125 -14.48 2.06 1.75
C SER A 125 -14.82 0.65 2.19
N PHE A 126 -14.77 0.42 3.51
CA PHE A 126 -15.38 -0.77 4.12
C PHE A 126 -16.89 -0.53 4.22
N VAL A 127 -17.69 -1.35 3.54
CA VAL A 127 -19.16 -1.32 3.65
C VAL A 127 -19.67 -2.27 4.74
N SER A 128 -18.80 -3.17 5.21
CA SER A 128 -18.89 -3.95 6.44
C SER A 128 -17.47 -4.32 6.88
N ASP A 129 -17.28 -5.06 7.97
CA ASP A 129 -15.93 -5.44 8.42
C ASP A 129 -15.16 -6.33 7.46
N LYS A 130 -15.86 -7.05 6.57
CA LYS A 130 -15.26 -8.01 5.64
C LYS A 130 -15.53 -7.69 4.17
N VAL A 131 -16.14 -6.54 3.86
CA VAL A 131 -16.44 -6.16 2.48
C VAL A 131 -15.89 -4.77 2.18
N ILE A 132 -14.98 -4.72 1.21
CA ILE A 132 -14.38 -3.49 0.68
C ILE A 132 -15.04 -3.19 -0.67
N LYS A 133 -15.53 -1.96 -0.83
CA LYS A 133 -15.95 -1.39 -2.12
C LYS A 133 -14.83 -0.52 -2.65
N ILE A 134 -14.44 -0.72 -3.91
CA ILE A 134 -13.38 0.07 -4.59
C ILE A 134 -14.01 0.82 -5.76
N GLY A 135 -13.87 2.14 -5.77
CA GLY A 135 -14.56 3.03 -6.72
C GLY A 135 -15.93 3.48 -6.23
#